data_AF-A0A2E8A9N9-F1
#
_entry.id   AF-A0A2E8A9N9-F1
#
_cell.length_a   1.000
_cell.length_b   1.000
_cell.length_c   1.000
_cell.angle_alpha   90.00
_cell.angle_beta   90.00
_cell.angle_gamma   90.00
#
_symmetry.space_group_name_H-M   'P 1'
#
loop_
_entity.id
_entity.type
_entity.pdbx_description
1 polymer ?
#
loop_
_entity_poly.entity_id
_entity_poly.type
_entity_poly.pdbx_seq_one_letter_code
_entity_poly.pdbx_strand_id
1 'polypeptide(L)'
;MFADISAYAARGYVHITPQLLILGKTVRTDIDVHPDDQWNVVAPDAWYVRTAVGGNAISEFINLIPHPLPYVGWMRQLKQKPVKWYEFNRINRRK
;
A
#
# COMPACT_ATOMS: atom_id res chain seq x y z
N MET A 1 10.11 15.52 -5.41
CA MET A 1 11.07 14.82 -4.53
C MET A 1 10.42 13.50 -4.16
N PHE A 2 11.00 12.35 -4.49
CA PHE A 2 10.41 11.06 -4.08
C PHE A 2 10.23 11.07 -2.56
N ALA A 3 9.04 10.77 -2.07
CA ALA A 3 8.86 10.54 -0.65
C ALA A 3 9.72 9.33 -0.29
N ASP A 4 10.85 9.60 0.35
CA ASP A 4 11.84 8.60 0.70
C ASP A 4 11.29 7.68 1.79
N ILE A 5 11.98 6.57 2.06
CA ILE A 5 11.69 5.63 3.14
C ILE A 5 11.39 6.35 4.48
N SER A 6 12.00 7.50 4.73
CA SER A 6 11.77 8.34 5.90
C SER A 6 10.32 8.82 6.04
N ALA A 7 9.65 9.19 4.95
CA ALA A 7 8.25 9.61 4.98
C ALA A 7 7.32 8.46 5.35
N TYR A 8 7.59 7.27 4.80
CA TYR A 8 6.85 6.05 5.13
C TYR A 8 7.12 5.59 6.57
N ALA A 9 8.37 5.71 7.04
CA ALA A 9 8.72 5.40 8.42
C ALA A 9 8.04 6.36 9.41
N ALA A 10 7.88 7.63 9.04
CA ALA A 10 7.27 8.64 9.91
C ALA A 10 5.74 8.61 9.93
N ARG A 11 5.09 8.26 8.81
CA ARG A 11 3.64 8.48 8.60
C ARG A 11 2.88 7.33 7.95
N GLY A 12 3.58 6.25 7.60
CA GLY A 12 3.00 5.11 6.90
C GLY A 12 3.33 3.81 7.60
N TYR A 13 3.63 2.80 6.79
CA TYR A 13 4.02 1.47 7.23
C TYR A 13 5.27 1.05 6.45
N VAL A 14 6.28 0.62 7.20
CA VAL A 14 7.52 0.08 6.66
C VAL A 14 7.72 -1.29 7.26
N HIS A 15 7.86 -2.29 6.40
CA HIS A 15 8.33 -3.60 6.80
C HIS A 15 9.58 -3.93 6.01
N ILE A 16 10.68 -4.15 6.73
CA ILE A 16 12.00 -4.42 6.15
C ILE A 16 12.60 -5.65 6.82
N THR A 17 12.97 -6.60 5.97
CA THR A 17 13.82 -7.74 6.29
C THR A 17 14.85 -7.90 5.18
N PRO A 18 15.87 -8.78 5.31
CA PRO A 18 16.82 -9.01 4.23
C PRO A 18 16.18 -9.54 2.92
N GLN A 19 14.95 -10.06 2.97
CA GLN A 19 14.26 -10.65 1.82
C GLN A 19 13.02 -9.85 1.35
N LEU A 20 12.58 -8.86 2.13
CA LEU A 20 11.31 -8.19 1.93
C LEU A 20 11.42 -6.70 2.26
N LEU A 21 11.00 -5.86 1.32
CA LEU A 21 10.79 -4.43 1.53
C LEU A 21 9.37 -4.08 1.13
N ILE A 22 8.57 -3.61 2.09
CA ILE A 22 7.24 -3.10 1.86
C ILE A 22 7.13 -1.68 2.37
N LEU A 23 6.65 -0.78 1.51
CA LEU A 23 6.27 0.59 1.82
C LEU A 23 4.79 0.77 1.51
N GLY A 24 4.00 0.99 2.54
CA GLY A 24 2.56 1.18 2.44
C GLY A 24 2.09 2.38 3.24
N LYS A 25 0.93 2.92 2.88
CA LYS A 25 0.25 3.94 3.69
C LYS A 25 -1.25 3.88 3.48
N THR A 26 -1.99 4.44 4.43
CA THR A 26 -3.44 4.55 4.34
C THR A 26 -3.84 5.75 3.49
N VAL A 27 -4.81 5.56 2.60
CA VAL A 27 -5.29 6.58 1.66
C VAL A 27 -6.82 6.52 1.53
N ARG A 28 -7.38 7.46 0.76
CA ARG A 28 -8.77 7.46 0.31
C ARG A 28 -8.86 7.18 -1.18
N THR A 29 -9.75 6.26 -1.56
CA THR A 29 -9.98 5.90 -2.98
C THR A 29 -10.92 6.85 -3.72
N ASP A 30 -11.68 7.66 -2.98
CA ASP A 30 -12.77 8.51 -3.46
C ASP A 30 -12.40 9.99 -3.64
N ILE A 31 -11.11 10.33 -3.47
CA ILE A 31 -10.60 11.69 -3.67
C ILE A 31 -9.72 11.76 -4.92
N ASP A 32 -9.83 12.85 -5.67
CA ASP A 32 -9.07 13.10 -6.91
C ASP A 32 -7.65 13.63 -6.61
N VAL A 33 -6.93 12.91 -5.76
CA VAL A 33 -5.54 13.17 -5.40
C VAL A 33 -4.77 11.88 -5.55
N HIS A 34 -3.63 11.93 -6.25
CA HIS A 34 -2.81 10.75 -6.45
C HIS A 34 -2.40 10.15 -5.09
N PRO A 35 -2.44 8.82 -4.88
CA PRO A 35 -2.13 8.22 -3.58
C PRO A 35 -0.76 8.59 -3.02
N ASP A 36 0.24 8.89 -3.87
CA ASP A 36 1.55 9.37 -3.41
C ASP A 36 1.48 10.68 -2.62
N ASP A 37 0.54 11.56 -2.96
CA ASP A 37 0.39 12.88 -2.36
C ASP A 37 -0.55 12.87 -1.15
N GLN A 38 -1.27 11.77 -0.94
CA GLN A 38 -2.16 11.59 0.20
C GLN A 38 -1.36 11.18 1.46
N TRP A 39 -1.22 12.09 2.43
CA TRP A 39 -0.60 11.81 3.73
C TRP A 39 -1.53 12.23 4.86
N ASN A 40 -1.51 11.49 5.98
CA ASN A 40 -2.34 11.79 7.16
C ASN A 40 -3.83 11.90 6.85
N VAL A 41 -4.33 11.00 6.00
CA VAL A 41 -5.73 10.99 5.56
C VAL A 41 -6.66 10.68 6.72
N VAL A 42 -7.72 11.48 6.88
CA VAL A 42 -8.78 11.25 7.86
C VAL A 42 -9.77 10.23 7.29
N ALA A 43 -10.13 9.22 8.09
CA ALA A 43 -11.02 8.12 7.71
C ALA A 43 -10.59 7.43 6.39
N PRO A 44 -9.40 6.80 6.35
CA PRO A 44 -8.95 6.08 5.17
C PRO A 44 -9.80 4.84 4.90
N ASP A 45 -9.99 4.50 3.63
CA ASP A 45 -10.72 3.32 3.17
C ASP A 45 -9.82 2.30 2.47
N ALA A 46 -8.54 2.63 2.27
CA ALA A 46 -7.61 1.79 1.55
C ALA A 46 -6.18 1.81 2.05
N TRP A 47 -5.50 0.68 1.88
CA TRP A 47 -4.04 0.61 1.90
C TRP A 47 -3.47 0.79 0.49
N TYR A 48 -2.60 1.79 0.31
CA TYR A 48 -1.79 1.95 -0.89
C TYR A 48 -0.38 1.39 -0.66
N VAL A 49 0.01 0.40 -1.46
CA VAL A 49 1.35 -0.17 -1.48
C VAL A 49 2.14 0.48 -2.60
N ARG A 50 3.08 1.35 -2.20
CA ARG A 50 3.99 2.01 -3.13
C ARG A 50 5.08 1.07 -3.61
N THR A 51 5.65 0.32 -2.67
CA THR A 51 6.77 -0.59 -2.92
C THR A 51 6.50 -1.92 -2.24
N ALA A 52 6.69 -3.01 -2.99
CA ALA A 52 6.68 -4.37 -2.49
C ALA A 52 7.73 -5.17 -3.27
N VAL A 53 8.88 -5.38 -2.65
CA VAL A 53 10.04 -6.08 -3.23
C VAL A 53 10.30 -7.34 -2.42
N GLY A 54 10.47 -8.47 -3.10
CA GLY A 54 10.64 -9.79 -2.48
C GLY A 54 9.68 -10.82 -3.06
N GLY A 55 9.95 -12.11 -2.81
CA GLY A 55 9.04 -13.18 -3.18
C GLY A 55 7.71 -13.04 -2.45
N ASN A 56 6.59 -13.15 -3.16
CA ASN A 56 5.23 -13.05 -2.60
C ASN A 56 4.95 -11.77 -1.78
N ALA A 57 5.69 -10.68 -2.02
CA ALA A 57 5.66 -9.48 -1.16
C ALA A 57 4.27 -8.87 -0.94
N ILE A 58 3.39 -8.92 -1.95
CA ILE A 58 2.00 -8.45 -1.79
C ILE A 58 1.21 -9.37 -0.86
N SER A 59 1.37 -10.69 -0.97
CA SER A 59 0.72 -11.65 -0.08
C SER A 59 1.19 -11.48 1.36
N GLU A 60 2.49 -11.29 1.55
CA GLU A 60 3.08 -10.97 2.86
C GLU A 60 2.52 -9.67 3.41
N PHE A 61 2.46 -8.60 2.60
CA PHE A 61 1.84 -7.36 3.03
C PHE A 61 0.40 -7.57 3.51
N ILE A 62 -0.42 -8.34 2.78
CA ILE A 62 -1.80 -8.63 3.18
C ILE A 62 -1.86 -9.33 4.54
N ASN A 63 -0.89 -10.18 4.88
CA ASN A 63 -0.78 -10.81 6.21
C ASN A 63 -0.31 -9.84 7.29
N LEU A 64 0.54 -8.87 6.92
CA LEU A 64 1.22 -7.96 7.84
C LEU A 64 0.48 -6.64 8.08
N ILE A 65 -0.60 -6.37 7.33
CA ILE A 65 -1.41 -5.15 7.49
C ILE A 65 -1.86 -5.02 8.96
N PRO A 66 -1.52 -3.91 9.64
CA PRO A 66 -1.85 -3.73 11.07
C PRO A 66 -3.35 -3.71 11.36
N HIS A 67 -4.14 -3.15 10.43
CA HIS A 67 -5.59 -3.09 10.54
C HIS A 67 -6.22 -3.20 9.14
N PRO A 68 -7.22 -4.08 8.95
CA PRO A 68 -7.86 -4.26 7.66
C PRO A 68 -8.63 -3.01 7.28
N LEU A 69 -8.46 -2.57 6.03
CA LEU A 69 -9.27 -1.54 5.39
C LEU A 69 -10.08 -2.19 4.25
N PRO A 70 -11.20 -1.57 3.82
CA PRO A 70 -12.03 -2.10 2.73
C PRO A 70 -11.25 -2.46 1.46
N TYR A 71 -10.25 -1.64 1.11
CA TYR A 71 -9.46 -1.83 -0.10
C TYR A 71 -7.95 -1.94 0.16
N VAL A 72 -7.27 -2.58 -0.78
CA VAL A 72 -5.82 -2.50 -0.94
C VAL A 72 -5.50 -2.27 -2.40
N GLY A 73 -4.53 -1.42 -2.71
CA GLY A 73 -4.14 -1.13 -4.07
C GLY A 73 -2.67 -0.84 -4.23
N TRP A 74 -2.17 -1.08 -5.43
CA TRP A 74 -0.78 -0.83 -5.79
C TRP A 74 -0.67 -0.45 -7.26
N MET A 75 0.39 0.26 -7.59
CA MET A 75 0.70 0.62 -8.98
C MET A 75 1.65 -0.42 -9.58
N ARG A 76 1.41 -0.79 -10.84
CA ARG A 76 2.43 -1.50 -11.64
C ARG A 76 3.28 -0.45 -12.34
N GLN A 77 4.18 0.20 -11.60
CA GLN A 77 4.94 1.37 -12.06
C GLN A 77 5.69 1.11 -13.38
N LEU A 78 6.33 -0.06 -13.51
CA LEU A 78 7.03 -0.48 -14.74
C LEU A 78 6.12 -0.61 -15.97
N LYS A 79 4.80 -0.69 -15.79
CA LYS A 79 3.81 -0.79 -16.87
C LYS A 79 3.03 0.50 -17.08
N GLN A 80 3.42 1.60 -16.41
CA GLN A 80 2.72 2.90 -16.42
C GLN A 80 1.19 2.77 -16.24
N LYS A 81 0.74 1.77 -15.49
CA LYS A 81 -0.69 1.54 -15.26
C LYS A 81 -1.15 2.30 -14.03
N PRO A 82 -2.41 2.78 -14.01
CA PRO A 82 -2.98 3.41 -12.82
C PRO A 82 -2.96 2.46 -11.62
N VAL A 83 -3.10 3.03 -10.43
CA VAL A 83 -3.28 2.24 -9.21
C VAL A 83 -4.50 1.36 -9.36
N LYS A 84 -4.33 0.06 -9.10
CA LYS A 84 -5.45 -0.88 -9.12
C LYS A 84 -5.86 -1.20 -7.70
N TRP A 85 -7.11 -0.92 -7.40
CA TRP A 85 -7.75 -1.23 -6.11
C TRP A 85 -8.39 -2.61 -6.15
N TYR A 86 -8.36 -3.27 -5.00
CA TYR A 86 -8.96 -4.58 -4.79
C TYR A 86 -9.65 -4.58 -3.42
N GLU A 87 -10.83 -5.19 -3.35
CA GLU A 87 -11.49 -5.45 -2.09
C GLU A 87 -10.65 -6.40 -1.22
N PHE A 88 -10.37 -5.99 0.01
CA PHE A 88 -9.54 -6.74 0.93
C PHE A 88 -10.13 -8.13 1.22
N ASN A 89 -11.44 -8.19 1.46
CA ASN A 89 -12.16 -9.45 1.71
C ASN A 89 -12.06 -10.43 0.53
N ARG A 90 -12.07 -9.93 -0.70
CA ARG A 90 -11.96 -10.77 -1.90
C ARG A 90 -10.56 -11.35 -2.06
N ILE A 91 -9.54 -10.60 -1.66
CA ILE A 91 -8.17 -11.08 -1.64
C ILE A 91 -7.97 -12.12 -0.55
N ASN A 92 -8.47 -11.85 0.67
CA ASN A 92 -8.27 -12.74 1.80
C ASN A 92 -8.93 -14.12 1.59
N ARG A 93 -10.09 -14.17 0.92
CA ARG A 93 -10.79 -15.42 0.55
C ARG A 93 -10.07 -16.27 -0.51
N ARG A 94 -9.07 -15.73 -1.20
CA ARG A 94 -8.32 -16.45 -2.24
C ARG A 94 -7.04 -17.10 -1.73
N LYS A 95 -6.71 -16.90 -0.45
CA LYS A 95 -5.70 -17.71 0.25
C LYS A 95 -6.29 -19.09 0.55
#